data_AF-A0A7C2SFB6-F1
#
_entry.id   AF-A0A7C2SFB6-F1
#
_cell.length_a   1.000
_cell.length_b   1.000
_cell.length_c   1.000
_cell.angle_alpha   90.00
_cell.angle_beta   90.00
_cell.angle_gamma   90.00
#
_symmetry.space_group_name_H-M   'P 1'
#
loop_
_entity.id
_entity.type
_entity.pdbx_description
1 polymer ?
#
loop_
_entity_poly.entity_id
_entity_poly.type
_entity_poly.pdbx_seq_one_letter_code
_entity_poly.pdbx_strand_id
1 'polypeptide(L)'
;MSAAALRGAAFAALALYVALSPAWHQVLGGDLELPRAWRMFASAGVGLVDARFRVREDDGRERPLDRYEALGIALPRAAPARIRRPRGAVEFWALVRELCERLPGADLRADVRVATRAGWRVVELPPHGLCAAPAAPNGGGR
;
A
#
# COMPACT_ATOMS: atom_id res chain seq x y z
N MET A 1 -41.86 -33.91 -5.82
CA MET A 1 -40.92 -33.51 -4.75
C MET A 1 -41.62 -32.53 -3.82
N SER A 2 -41.54 -32.71 -2.51
CA SER A 2 -42.21 -31.83 -1.54
C SER A 2 -41.46 -30.50 -1.38
N ALA A 3 -42.17 -29.45 -0.98
CA ALA A 3 -41.58 -28.12 -0.78
C ALA A 3 -40.51 -28.08 0.34
N ALA A 4 -40.54 -29.04 1.26
CA ALA A 4 -39.51 -29.21 2.28
C ALA A 4 -38.21 -29.80 1.70
N ALA A 5 -38.32 -30.82 0.84
CA ALA A 5 -37.17 -31.42 0.16
C ALA A 5 -36.48 -30.42 -0.78
N LEU A 6 -37.26 -29.58 -1.46
CA LEU A 6 -36.73 -28.51 -2.32
C LEU A 6 -35.96 -27.44 -1.53
N ARG A 7 -36.48 -27.02 -0.38
CA ARG A 7 -35.77 -26.07 0.51
C ARG A 7 -34.49 -26.67 1.08
N GLY A 8 -34.54 -27.93 1.52
CA GLY A 8 -33.37 -28.65 2.01
C GLY A 8 -32.26 -28.75 0.96
N ALA A 9 -32.62 -29.12 -0.27
CA ALA A 9 -31.67 -29.20 -1.38
C ALA A 9 -31.06 -27.82 -1.73
N ALA A 10 -31.87 -26.76 -1.75
CA ALA A 10 -31.38 -25.40 -1.99
C ALA A 10 -30.40 -24.93 -0.89
N PHE A 11 -30.71 -25.23 0.39
CA PHE A 11 -29.81 -24.92 1.50
C PHE A 11 -28.50 -25.69 1.42
N ALA A 12 -28.56 -26.99 1.12
CA ALA A 12 -27.37 -27.82 0.96
C ALA A 12 -26.47 -27.30 -0.18
N ALA A 13 -27.07 -26.95 -1.33
CA ALA A 13 -26.33 -26.37 -2.46
C ALA A 13 -25.66 -25.04 -2.10
N LEU A 14 -26.36 -24.15 -1.38
CA LEU A 14 -25.78 -22.88 -0.92
C LEU A 14 -24.65 -23.11 0.10
N ALA A 15 -24.83 -24.02 1.05
CA ALA A 15 -23.83 -24.33 2.06
C ALA A 15 -22.56 -24.93 1.41
N LEU A 16 -22.72 -25.84 0.46
CA LEU A 16 -21.62 -26.39 -0.34
C LEU A 16 -20.89 -25.30 -1.14
N TYR A 17 -21.64 -24.39 -1.79
CA TYR A 17 -21.05 -23.27 -2.52
C TYR A 17 -20.19 -22.38 -1.61
N VAL A 18 -20.69 -22.02 -0.42
CA VAL A 18 -19.96 -21.18 0.54
C VAL A 18 -18.73 -21.92 1.09
N ALA A 19 -18.84 -23.21 1.39
CA ALA A 19 -17.74 -23.99 1.95
C ALA A 19 -16.63 -24.29 0.94
N LEU A 20 -16.99 -24.52 -0.34
CA LEU A 20 -16.04 -24.92 -1.39
C LEU A 20 -15.48 -23.73 -2.18
N SER A 21 -16.14 -22.57 -2.15
CA SER A 21 -15.69 -21.34 -2.84
C SER A 21 -14.23 -20.95 -2.49
N PRO A 22 -13.80 -20.94 -1.21
CA PRO A 22 -12.43 -20.54 -0.87
C PRO A 22 -11.37 -21.48 -1.45
N ALA A 23 -11.63 -22.79 -1.43
CA ALA A 23 -10.71 -23.79 -1.97
C ALA A 23 -10.61 -23.70 -3.50
N TRP A 24 -11.72 -23.42 -4.18
CA TRP A 24 -11.76 -23.20 -5.62
C TRP A 24 -10.90 -22.00 -6.06
N HIS A 25 -11.02 -20.87 -5.36
CA HIS A 25 -10.23 -19.67 -5.68
C HIS A 25 -8.73 -19.84 -5.37
N GLN A 26 -8.37 -20.65 -4.36
CA GLN A 26 -6.97 -20.84 -3.96
C GLN A 26 -6.22 -21.89 -4.79
N VAL A 27 -6.90 -22.94 -5.30
CA VAL A 27 -6.23 -24.05 -6.01
C VAL A 27 -6.35 -23.94 -7.53
N LEU A 28 -7.46 -23.41 -8.05
CA LEU A 28 -7.79 -23.47 -9.49
C LEU A 28 -7.68 -22.11 -10.20
N GLY A 29 -7.28 -21.04 -9.49
CA GLY A 29 -7.11 -19.71 -10.09
C GLY A 29 -8.38 -19.16 -10.75
N GLY A 30 -9.56 -19.64 -10.33
CA GLY A 30 -10.84 -19.33 -10.98
C GLY A 30 -11.21 -17.87 -10.85
N ASP A 31 -11.09 -17.15 -11.97
CA ASP A 31 -11.50 -15.75 -12.15
C ASP A 31 -13.02 -15.70 -12.44
N LEU A 32 -13.83 -16.17 -11.48
CA LEU A 32 -15.29 -16.01 -11.56
C LEU A 32 -15.59 -14.53 -11.32
N GLU A 33 -16.15 -13.86 -12.32
CA GLU A 33 -16.60 -12.47 -12.24
C GLU A 33 -17.67 -12.32 -11.14
N LEU A 34 -17.22 -12.00 -9.92
CA LEU A 34 -18.05 -11.71 -8.77
C LEU A 34 -19.09 -10.61 -9.09
N PRO A 35 -20.26 -10.61 -8.42
CA PRO A 35 -21.28 -9.59 -8.63
C PRO A 35 -20.69 -8.19 -8.45
N ARG A 36 -21.02 -7.30 -9.39
CA ARG A 36 -20.53 -5.92 -9.56
C ARG A 36 -20.50 -5.09 -8.26
N ALA A 37 -21.32 -5.45 -7.27
CA ALA A 37 -21.35 -4.85 -5.93
C ALA A 37 -20.05 -5.04 -5.12
N TRP A 38 -19.32 -6.15 -5.30
CA TRP A 38 -18.02 -6.37 -4.62
C TRP A 38 -16.87 -5.61 -5.30
N ARG A 39 -17.00 -5.28 -6.59
CA ARG A 39 -16.02 -4.44 -7.33
C ARG A 39 -16.06 -2.97 -6.87
N MET A 40 -17.15 -2.47 -6.26
CA MET A 40 -17.24 -1.08 -5.79
C MET A 40 -16.22 -0.75 -4.70
N PHE A 41 -15.84 -1.72 -3.86
CA PHE A 41 -14.83 -1.52 -2.80
C PHE A 41 -13.41 -1.88 -3.24
N ALA A 42 -13.24 -2.55 -4.38
CA ALA A 42 -11.94 -2.99 -4.88
C ALA A 42 -10.99 -1.82 -5.23
N SER A 43 -11.53 -0.62 -5.46
CA SER A 43 -10.73 0.57 -5.79
C SER A 43 -10.37 1.44 -4.58
N ALA A 44 -11.02 1.28 -3.43
CA ALA A 44 -10.89 2.19 -2.29
C ALA A 44 -9.44 2.29 -1.76
N GLY A 45 -8.71 1.18 -1.84
CA GLY A 45 -7.29 1.07 -1.45
C GLY A 45 -6.29 1.34 -2.57
N VAL A 46 -6.72 1.43 -3.84
CA VAL A 46 -5.78 1.60 -4.96
C VAL A 46 -5.05 2.93 -4.85
N GLY A 47 -3.73 2.89 -5.07
CA GLY A 47 -2.83 4.02 -4.98
C GLY A 47 -2.37 4.35 -3.56
N LEU A 48 -2.84 3.64 -2.53
CA LEU A 48 -2.35 3.82 -1.16
C LEU A 48 -0.87 3.43 -1.08
N VAL A 49 -0.06 4.30 -0.51
CA VAL A 49 1.37 4.10 -0.32
C VAL A 49 1.63 3.68 1.12
N ASP A 50 2.25 2.52 1.28
CA ASP A 50 2.85 2.09 2.53
C ASP A 50 4.37 2.28 2.42
N ALA A 51 4.91 3.10 3.32
CA ALA A 51 6.30 3.54 3.31
C ALA A 51 6.89 3.37 4.71
N ARG A 52 7.94 2.58 4.83
CA ARG A 52 8.68 2.44 6.09
C ARG A 52 9.96 3.23 5.96
N PHE A 53 10.10 4.27 6.75
CA PHE A 53 11.25 5.16 6.70
C PHE A 53 12.34 4.67 7.65
N ARG A 54 13.59 4.87 7.23
CA ARG A 54 14.79 4.62 8.03
C ARG A 54 15.82 5.70 7.73
N VAL A 55 16.64 6.03 8.70
CA VAL A 55 17.77 6.95 8.53
C VAL A 55 19.04 6.12 8.64
N ARG A 56 19.94 6.28 7.67
CA ARG A 56 21.27 5.70 7.75
C ARG A 56 22.20 6.69 8.48
N GLU A 57 22.83 6.21 9.53
CA GLU A 57 23.81 6.96 10.33
C GLU A 57 25.20 6.88 9.66
N ASP A 58 26.11 7.78 10.05
CA ASP A 58 27.46 7.87 9.48
C ASP A 58 28.30 6.60 9.70
N ASP A 59 27.96 5.83 10.75
CA ASP A 59 28.56 4.53 11.05
C ASP A 59 28.03 3.39 10.15
N GLY A 60 27.11 3.72 9.24
CA GLY A 60 26.48 2.80 8.29
C GLY A 60 25.28 2.05 8.84
N ARG A 61 24.91 2.20 10.12
CA ARG A 61 23.72 1.58 10.71
C ARG A 61 22.45 2.25 10.19
N GLU A 62 21.36 1.48 10.12
CA GLU A 62 20.04 2.01 9.79
C GLU A 62 19.14 2.01 11.02
N ARG A 63 18.55 3.16 11.33
CA ARG A 63 17.58 3.33 12.41
C ARG A 63 16.17 3.53 11.83
N PRO A 64 15.14 2.81 12.31
CA PRO A 64 13.76 3.07 11.90
C PRO A 64 13.34 4.49 12.31
N LEU A 65 12.65 5.18 11.40
CA LEU A 65 12.17 6.55 11.61
C LEU A 65 10.65 6.55 11.71
N ASP A 66 10.11 7.01 12.83
CA ASP A 66 8.70 7.34 12.93
C ASP A 66 8.45 8.70 12.26
N ARG A 67 7.68 8.68 11.16
CA ARG A 67 7.34 9.89 10.40
C ARG A 67 6.55 10.91 11.22
N TYR A 68 5.71 10.47 12.17
CA TYR A 68 4.88 11.36 12.97
C TYR A 68 5.75 12.08 13.98
N GLU A 69 6.66 11.35 14.63
CA GLU A 69 7.65 11.92 15.53
C GLU A 69 8.56 12.91 14.79
N ALA A 70 9.10 12.53 13.64
CA ALA A 70 9.95 13.40 12.81
C ALA A 70 9.25 14.71 12.38
N LEU A 71 7.94 14.66 12.17
CA LEU A 71 7.13 15.83 11.80
C LEU A 71 6.58 16.59 13.02
N GLY A 72 6.87 16.15 14.26
CA GLY A 72 6.38 16.76 15.49
C GLY A 72 4.88 16.59 15.70
N ILE A 73 4.28 15.53 15.14
CA ILE A 73 2.85 15.25 15.24
C ILE A 73 2.61 14.34 16.45
N ALA A 74 2.11 14.93 17.54
CA ALA A 74 1.88 14.24 18.80
C ALA A 74 0.90 13.04 18.71
N LEU A 75 -0.10 13.13 17.83
CA LEU A 75 -1.11 12.08 17.66
C LEU A 75 -1.21 11.67 16.20
N PRO A 76 -0.89 10.41 15.85
CA PRO A 76 -1.00 9.91 14.48
C PRO A 76 -2.38 10.10 13.86
N ARG A 77 -3.45 10.07 14.67
CA ARG A 77 -4.84 10.29 14.19
C ARG A 77 -5.14 11.73 13.79
N ALA A 78 -4.45 12.71 14.39
CA ALA A 78 -4.58 14.13 14.06
C ALA A 78 -3.77 14.53 12.82
N ALA A 79 -2.85 13.66 12.36
CA ALA A 79 -2.07 13.92 11.17
C ALA A 79 -2.94 14.04 9.91
N PRO A 80 -2.64 15.00 9.01
CA PRO A 80 -3.25 15.09 7.68
C PRO A 80 -3.29 13.75 6.95
N ALA A 81 -4.35 13.52 6.16
CA ALA A 81 -4.53 12.27 5.41
C ALA A 81 -3.32 11.93 4.53
N ARG A 82 -2.71 12.92 3.88
CA ARG A 82 -1.50 12.78 3.04
C ARG A 82 -0.28 12.23 3.82
N ILE A 83 -0.22 12.42 5.13
CA ILE A 83 0.87 11.93 6.00
C ILE A 83 0.55 10.52 6.51
N ARG A 84 -0.70 10.30 6.96
CA ARG A 84 -1.13 8.98 7.46
C ARG A 84 -1.20 7.92 6.37
N ARG A 85 -1.71 8.33 5.21
CA ARG A 85 -2.12 7.46 4.10
C ARG A 85 -1.81 8.16 2.76
N PRO A 86 -0.53 8.45 2.47
CA PRO A 86 -0.14 9.06 1.20
C PRO A 86 -0.68 8.24 0.03
N ARG A 87 -1.21 8.92 -0.98
CA ARG A 87 -1.72 8.31 -2.21
C ARG A 87 -0.88 8.73 -3.41
N GLY A 88 -0.35 7.71 -4.11
CA GLY A 88 0.47 7.88 -5.29
C GLY A 88 1.81 8.58 -5.05
N ALA A 89 2.53 8.82 -6.13
CA ALA A 89 3.89 9.38 -6.09
C ALA A 89 3.91 10.83 -5.59
N VAL A 90 2.90 11.65 -5.94
CA VAL A 90 2.88 13.07 -5.60
C VAL A 90 2.82 13.29 -4.09
N GLU A 91 1.89 12.64 -3.39
CA GLU A 91 1.78 12.77 -1.93
C GLU A 91 2.96 12.10 -1.21
N PHE A 92 3.47 10.98 -1.75
CA PHE A 92 4.68 10.34 -1.22
C PHE A 92 5.88 11.28 -1.26
N TRP A 93 6.17 11.89 -2.41
CA TRP A 93 7.30 12.82 -2.54
C TRP A 93 7.08 14.13 -1.77
N ALA A 94 5.83 14.58 -1.60
CA ALA A 94 5.53 15.69 -0.70
C ALA A 94 5.87 15.35 0.76
N LEU A 95 5.49 14.16 1.23
CA LEU A 95 5.87 13.68 2.56
C LEU A 95 7.39 13.56 2.72
N VAL A 96 8.09 13.03 1.72
CA VAL A 96 9.56 12.95 1.74
C VAL A 96 10.18 14.34 1.88
N ARG A 97 9.70 15.34 1.13
CA ARG A 97 10.19 16.72 1.26
C ARG A 97 9.96 17.28 2.66
N GLU A 98 8.75 17.12 3.21
CA GLU A 98 8.44 17.55 4.58
C GLU A 98 9.37 16.87 5.61
N LEU A 99 9.71 15.59 5.42
CA LEU A 99 10.65 14.88 6.29
C LEU A 99 12.09 15.39 6.13
N CYS A 100 12.55 15.64 4.91
CA CYS A 100 13.89 16.14 4.65
C CYS A 100 14.11 17.56 5.17
N GLU A 101 13.07 18.40 5.20
CA GLU A 101 13.13 19.72 5.85
C GLU A 101 13.34 19.62 7.37
N ARG A 102 12.81 18.56 8.00
CA ARG A 102 13.00 18.31 9.45
C ARG A 102 14.28 17.57 9.78
N LEU A 103 14.86 16.88 8.81
CA LEU A 103 16.06 16.05 8.95
C LEU A 103 17.14 16.50 7.95
N PRO A 104 17.64 17.75 8.06
CA PRO A 104 18.61 18.27 7.11
C PRO A 104 19.89 17.42 7.13
N GLY A 105 20.34 17.02 5.94
CA GLY A 105 21.56 16.21 5.78
C GLY A 105 21.43 14.74 6.14
N ALA A 106 20.26 14.26 6.58
CA ALA A 106 20.06 12.85 6.90
C ALA A 106 20.02 11.99 5.62
N ASP A 107 20.68 10.82 5.65
CA ASP A 107 20.54 9.81 4.62
C ASP A 107 19.22 9.03 4.82
N LEU A 108 18.11 9.68 4.44
CA LEU A 108 16.77 9.11 4.54
C LEU A 108 16.57 8.01 3.49
N ARG A 109 16.14 6.83 3.92
CA ARG A 109 15.76 5.70 3.07
C ARG A 109 14.32 5.31 3.35
N ALA A 110 13.70 4.62 2.39
CA ALA A 110 12.40 4.01 2.62
C ALA A 110 12.26 2.69 1.88
N ASP A 111 11.49 1.78 2.47
CA ASP A 111 10.91 0.65 1.76
C ASP A 111 9.46 1.02 1.41
N VAL A 112 9.15 1.05 0.11
CA VAL A 112 7.86 1.56 -0.39
C VAL A 112 7.13 0.49 -1.17
N ARG A 113 5.83 0.37 -0.89
CA ARG A 113 4.91 -0.43 -1.69
C ARG A 113 3.60 0.33 -1.92
N VAL A 114 3.01 0.11 -3.09
CA VAL A 114 1.78 0.76 -3.52
C VAL A 114 0.70 -0.29 -3.69
N ALA A 115 -0.48 -0.02 -3.14
CA ALA A 115 -1.64 -0.85 -3.32
C ALA A 115 -2.18 -0.74 -4.75
N THR A 116 -2.30 -1.87 -5.43
CA THR A 116 -2.88 -2.00 -6.77
C THR A 116 -4.08 -2.94 -6.72
N ARG A 117 -4.83 -3.08 -7.82
CA ARG A 117 -5.91 -4.07 -7.92
C ARG A 117 -5.42 -5.51 -7.79
N ALA A 118 -4.16 -5.78 -8.15
CA ALA A 118 -3.53 -7.09 -8.06
C ALA A 118 -2.80 -7.32 -6.72
N GLY A 119 -2.95 -6.40 -5.75
CA GLY A 119 -2.25 -6.45 -4.47
C GLY A 119 -1.14 -5.40 -4.34
N TRP A 120 -0.25 -5.59 -3.37
CA TRP A 120 0.85 -4.67 -3.10
C TRP A 120 1.99 -4.84 -4.09
N ARG A 121 2.42 -3.74 -4.72
CA ARG A 121 3.58 -3.71 -5.60
C ARG A 121 4.71 -2.93 -4.94
N VAL A 122 5.88 -3.55 -4.80
CA VAL A 122 7.09 -2.87 -4.30
C VAL A 122 7.51 -1.81 -5.31
N VAL A 123 7.94 -0.65 -4.81
CA VAL A 123 8.48 0.44 -5.60
C VAL A 123 9.98 0.49 -5.35
N GLU A 124 10.76 0.31 -6.41
CA GLU A 124 12.19 0.51 -6.36
C GLU A 124 12.48 2.01 -6.23
N LEU A 125 13.23 2.35 -5.18
CA LEU A 125 13.67 3.70 -4.90
C LEU A 125 15.16 3.85 -5.27
N PRO A 126 15.64 5.09 -5.45
CA PRO A 126 17.03 5.32 -5.77
C PRO A 126 17.98 4.73 -4.72
N PRO A 127 19.19 4.28 -5.13
CA PRO A 127 20.19 3.75 -4.23
C PRO A 127 20.92 4.82 -3.41
N HIS A 128 20.57 6.10 -3.57
CA HIS A 128 21.01 7.22 -2.74
C HIS A 128 19.91 7.68 -1.80
N GLY A 129 20.27 8.46 -0.77
CA GLY A 129 19.32 9.01 0.19
C GLY A 129 18.23 9.82 -0.48
N LEU A 130 16.99 9.66 -0.03
CA LEU A 130 15.82 10.36 -0.54
C LEU A 130 15.87 11.88 -0.32
N CYS A 131 16.70 12.33 0.63
CA CYS A 131 16.97 13.76 0.85
C CYS A 131 18.15 14.29 0.04
N ALA A 132 18.94 13.42 -0.60
CA ALA A 132 19.88 13.88 -1.60
C ALA A 132 19.05 14.42 -2.77
N ALA A 133 19.35 15.65 -3.21
CA ALA A 133 18.72 16.22 -4.38
C ALA A 133 18.81 15.19 -5.52
N PRO A 134 17.72 14.94 -6.27
CA PRO A 134 17.81 14.10 -7.44
C PRO A 134 18.92 14.69 -8.32
N ALA A 135 19.91 13.88 -8.68
CA ALA A 135 20.84 14.26 -9.72
C ALA A 135 19.97 14.72 -10.89
N ALA A 136 20.11 16.00 -11.28
CA ALA A 136 19.33 16.58 -12.35
C ALA A 136 19.34 15.59 -13.52
N PRO A 137 18.19 15.30 -14.18
CA PRO A 137 18.23 14.50 -15.38
C PRO A 137 19.20 15.21 -16.32
N ASN A 138 20.32 14.54 -16.63
CA ASN A 138 21.28 15.04 -17.59
C ASN A 138 20.47 15.42 -18.83
N GLY A 139 20.44 16.70 -19.15
CA GLY A 139 19.94 17.21 -20.41
C GLY A 139 20.85 16.67 -21.51
N GLY A 140 20.59 15.43 -21.92
CA GLY A 140 21.19 14.79 -23.07
C GLY A 140 20.30 15.07 -24.26
N GLY A 141 20.65 16.11 -25.01
CA GLY A 141 19.93 16.52 -26.20
C GLY A 141 19.93 15.49 -27.33
N ARG A 142 18.88 15.55 -28.14
CA ARG A 142 18.92 15.93 -29.56
C ARG A 142 17.53 16.38 -29.99
#